data_AF-A0A4V2XD85-F1
#
_entry.id   AF-A0A4V2XD85-F1
#
_cell.length_a   1.000
_cell.length_b   1.000
_cell.length_c   1.000
_cell.angle_alpha   90.00
_cell.angle_beta   90.00
_cell.angle_gamma   90.00
#
_symmetry.space_group_name_H-M   'P 1'
#
loop_
_entity.id
_entity.type
_entity.pdbx_description
1 polymer ?
#
loop_
_entity_poly.entity_id
_entity_poly.type
_entity_poly.pdbx_seq_one_letter_code
_entity_poly.pdbx_strand_id
1 'polypeptide(L)'
;MAFGRWLAGAGLVVLTGAAVGVYGGSPASGGEGPAAVPVAEPQSEPVPATGAQPPGGARAVPVRQEAAGAEPVLSGKRRVTIVRVGAFESGLALLDGGRLAEVDDDRGRQVFVPTPLRSGEFLIKAYYGGGTGQPVCWQVRNPGNSRPLFVRGAACRADDPAQRFVIAPAPAGGPREYLISNRWAYLRDSARSGLILEELGDAPPVSSFRFNDTGPAPRRK
;
A
#
# COMPACT_ATOMS: atom_id res chain seq x y z
N MET A 1 26.06 45.62 -21.17
CA MET A 1 24.97 46.12 -22.03
C MET A 1 24.55 45.00 -22.98
N ALA A 2 23.30 44.55 -22.91
CA ALA A 2 22.50 44.02 -24.02
C ALA A 2 21.20 43.46 -23.42
N PHE A 3 20.11 44.17 -23.70
CA PHE A 3 18.75 43.83 -23.29
C PHE A 3 18.16 42.78 -24.24
N GLY A 4 17.33 41.88 -23.70
CA GLY A 4 16.48 40.99 -24.48
C GLY A 4 15.16 40.72 -23.77
N ARG A 5 14.19 41.62 -23.97
CA ARG A 5 12.77 41.48 -23.58
C ARG A 5 12.00 40.85 -24.75
N TRP A 6 11.21 39.80 -24.50
CA TRP A 6 10.05 39.39 -25.32
C TRP A 6 9.05 38.70 -24.36
N LEU A 7 7.96 39.38 -23.98
CA LEU A 7 6.63 39.47 -24.59
C LEU A 7 5.77 38.20 -24.44
N ALA A 8 4.62 38.44 -23.80
CA ALA A 8 3.57 37.51 -23.42
C ALA A 8 2.81 36.96 -24.63
N GLY A 9 2.35 35.72 -24.53
CA GLY A 9 1.33 35.14 -25.40
C GLY A 9 0.23 34.53 -24.55
N ALA A 10 -0.93 35.19 -24.50
CA ALA A 10 -2.16 34.63 -23.96
C ALA A 10 -2.86 33.82 -25.07
N GLY A 11 -3.13 32.55 -24.80
CA GLY A 11 -3.91 31.68 -25.68
C GLY A 11 -5.18 31.22 -24.95
N LEU A 12 -6.30 31.84 -25.29
CA LEU A 12 -7.64 31.47 -24.84
C LEU A 12 -8.22 30.49 -25.85
N VAL A 13 -8.54 29.27 -25.42
CA VAL A 13 -9.34 28.32 -26.22
C VAL A 13 -10.51 27.87 -25.36
N VAL A 14 -11.69 28.37 -25.71
CA VAL A 14 -13.00 27.87 -25.29
C VAL A 14 -13.46 26.91 -26.38
N LEU A 15 -13.93 25.72 -26.00
CA LEU A 15 -14.96 25.01 -26.78
C LEU A 15 -15.73 24.02 -25.90
N THR A 16 -17.01 24.33 -25.82
CA THR A 16 -18.16 23.61 -25.26
C THR A 16 -18.40 22.27 -25.96
N GLY A 17 -18.89 21.29 -25.20
CA GLY A 17 -19.46 20.06 -25.74
C GLY A 17 -20.18 19.25 -24.67
N ALA A 18 -21.45 19.55 -24.44
CA ALA A 18 -22.38 18.70 -23.68
C ALA A 18 -23.01 17.69 -24.64
N ALA A 19 -23.08 16.41 -24.24
CA ALA A 19 -23.94 15.42 -24.88
C ALA A 19 -24.64 14.60 -23.80
N VAL A 20 -25.94 14.87 -23.67
CA VAL A 20 -26.93 14.12 -22.90
C VAL A 20 -27.35 12.93 -23.77
N GLY A 21 -27.29 11.72 -23.21
CA GLY A 21 -27.89 10.52 -23.81
C GLY A 21 -28.80 9.86 -22.79
N VAL A 22 -30.11 9.89 -23.04
CA VAL A 22 -31.14 9.21 -22.26
C VAL A 22 -31.86 8.21 -23.17
N TYR A 23 -32.27 7.08 -22.57
CA TYR A 23 -33.32 6.12 -22.97
C TYR A 23 -32.98 4.84 -23.75
N GLY A 24 -33.61 3.78 -23.25
CA GLY A 24 -33.76 2.41 -23.79
C GLY A 24 -33.41 1.42 -22.67
N GLY A 25 -34.33 0.83 -21.89
CA GLY A 25 -35.64 0.27 -22.23
C GLY A 25 -35.56 -1.25 -21.98
N SER A 26 -36.20 -1.74 -20.90
CA SER A 26 -36.22 -3.16 -20.47
C SER A 26 -36.94 -4.09 -21.47
N PRO A 27 -36.80 -5.42 -21.29
CA PRO A 27 -37.94 -6.15 -20.74
C PRO A 27 -37.59 -7.22 -19.70
N ALA A 28 -38.61 -7.54 -18.90
CA ALA A 28 -38.67 -8.58 -17.89
C ALA A 28 -39.10 -9.93 -18.47
N SER A 29 -38.64 -11.02 -17.85
CA SER A 29 -39.28 -12.34 -17.68
C SER A 29 -38.30 -13.13 -16.80
N GLY A 30 -38.63 -13.78 -15.70
CA GLY A 30 -39.84 -14.48 -15.27
C GLY A 30 -39.32 -15.78 -14.65
N GLY A 31 -39.63 -16.06 -13.37
CA GLY A 31 -39.09 -17.22 -12.68
C GLY A 31 -39.48 -17.29 -11.21
N GLU A 32 -40.75 -17.58 -10.96
CA GLU A 32 -41.33 -18.01 -9.68
C GLU A 32 -40.74 -19.35 -9.21
N GLY A 33 -40.61 -19.52 -7.89
CA GLY A 33 -40.53 -20.84 -7.25
C GLY A 33 -39.72 -20.86 -5.96
N PRO A 34 -40.36 -20.91 -4.77
CA PRO A 34 -39.67 -21.17 -3.50
C PRO A 34 -39.56 -22.68 -3.27
N ALA A 35 -38.39 -23.14 -2.84
CA ALA A 35 -38.23 -24.49 -2.29
C ALA A 35 -37.46 -24.43 -0.97
N ALA A 36 -38.20 -24.74 0.09
CA ALA A 36 -37.71 -24.89 1.45
C ALA A 36 -36.71 -26.05 1.54
N VAL A 37 -35.61 -25.83 2.26
CA VAL A 37 -34.68 -26.88 2.67
C VAL A 37 -34.95 -27.26 4.13
N PRO A 38 -35.05 -28.56 4.45
CA PRO A 38 -35.43 -29.03 5.78
C PRO A 38 -34.27 -28.93 6.78
N VAL A 39 -34.65 -28.59 8.00
CA VAL A 39 -33.84 -28.68 9.23
C VAL A 39 -33.69 -30.16 9.61
N ALA A 40 -32.45 -30.59 9.88
CA ALA A 40 -32.17 -31.86 10.54
C ALA A 40 -31.17 -31.61 11.67
N GLU A 41 -31.67 -31.69 12.91
CA GLU A 41 -30.87 -31.83 14.12
C GLU A 41 -30.15 -33.18 14.14
N PRO A 42 -29.03 -33.28 14.88
CA PRO A 42 -28.85 -34.45 15.71
C PRO A 42 -28.55 -34.06 17.16
N GLN A 43 -29.48 -34.44 18.05
CA GLN A 43 -29.17 -34.74 19.44
C GLN A 43 -28.63 -36.17 19.53
N SER A 44 -27.54 -36.39 20.27
CA SER A 44 -27.41 -37.51 21.22
C SER A 44 -26.15 -37.34 22.07
N GLU A 45 -26.38 -37.53 23.36
CA GLU A 45 -25.51 -37.34 24.52
C GLU A 45 -24.84 -38.70 24.91
N PRO A 46 -24.18 -38.89 26.08
CA PRO A 46 -22.83 -39.46 26.19
C PRO A 46 -22.74 -40.85 26.86
N VAL A 47 -21.61 -41.58 26.73
CA VAL A 47 -21.05 -42.47 27.78
C VAL A 47 -19.57 -42.89 27.49
N PRO A 48 -18.80 -43.48 28.43
CA PRO A 48 -17.40 -43.11 28.69
C PRO A 48 -16.41 -44.30 28.56
N ALA A 49 -15.20 -44.08 29.10
CA ALA A 49 -14.28 -45.04 29.70
C ALA A 49 -12.99 -45.40 28.90
N THR A 50 -11.91 -44.84 29.44
CA THR A 50 -10.75 -45.57 29.97
C THR A 50 -9.72 -46.14 29.00
N GLY A 51 -8.53 -45.50 29.06
CA GLY A 51 -7.29 -46.23 29.32
C GLY A 51 -6.31 -46.31 28.17
N ALA A 52 -5.26 -45.48 28.20
CA ALA A 52 -3.86 -45.92 28.31
C ALA A 52 -2.90 -44.75 28.01
N GLN A 53 -1.99 -44.51 28.96
CA GLN A 53 -0.82 -43.63 28.87
C GLN A 53 0.43 -44.52 29.07
N PRO A 54 1.67 -44.03 28.89
CA PRO A 54 2.41 -43.66 27.67
C PRO A 54 3.61 -44.63 27.43
N PRO A 55 4.54 -44.38 26.48
CA PRO A 55 5.72 -43.58 26.84
C PRO A 55 6.28 -42.72 25.69
N GLY A 56 7.07 -41.72 26.02
CA GLY A 56 7.96 -41.07 25.05
C GLY A 56 7.97 -39.56 25.16
N GLY A 57 8.94 -39.04 25.90
CA GLY A 57 9.17 -37.60 26.04
C GLY A 57 9.51 -36.94 24.70
N ALA A 58 8.51 -36.37 24.05
CA ALA A 58 8.72 -35.25 23.15
C ALA A 58 8.83 -34.01 24.03
N ARG A 59 10.07 -33.58 24.26
CA ARG A 59 10.40 -32.28 24.85
C ARG A 59 9.67 -31.24 24.02
N ALA A 60 8.54 -30.72 24.52
CA ALA A 60 7.82 -29.63 23.91
C ALA A 60 8.80 -28.47 23.80
N VAL A 61 9.34 -28.26 22.61
CA VAL A 61 10.02 -27.01 22.29
C VAL A 61 8.96 -25.96 22.53
N PRO A 62 9.16 -25.00 23.45
CA PRO A 62 8.21 -23.92 23.58
C PRO A 62 8.18 -23.28 22.19
N VAL A 63 7.05 -23.39 21.49
CA VAL A 63 6.73 -22.46 20.41
C VAL A 63 6.80 -21.12 21.10
N ARG A 64 7.93 -20.44 20.88
CA ARG A 64 8.13 -19.08 21.30
C ARG A 64 7.04 -18.36 20.54
N GLN A 65 5.90 -18.11 21.20
CA GLN A 65 5.04 -17.01 20.83
C GLN A 65 6.00 -15.83 20.75
N GLU A 66 6.30 -15.42 19.52
CA GLU A 66 6.96 -14.15 19.26
C GLU A 66 6.08 -13.13 19.95
N ALA A 67 6.49 -12.75 21.16
CA ALA A 67 5.98 -11.58 21.86
C ALA A 67 5.94 -10.48 20.81
N ALA A 68 4.77 -9.91 20.56
CA ALA A 68 4.44 -8.93 19.52
C ALA A 68 5.61 -7.97 19.26
N GLY A 69 6.55 -8.45 18.45
CA GLY A 69 7.82 -7.82 18.20
C GLY A 69 7.61 -6.96 16.98
N ALA A 70 8.10 -5.73 17.02
CA ALA A 70 8.04 -4.83 15.88
C ALA A 70 8.37 -5.60 14.60
N GLU A 71 7.45 -5.55 13.65
CA GLU A 71 7.50 -6.46 12.51
C GLU A 71 8.83 -6.31 11.77
N PRO A 72 9.56 -7.40 11.47
CA PRO A 72 10.95 -7.29 11.03
C PRO A 72 11.15 -6.38 9.81
N VAL A 73 10.19 -6.36 8.89
CA VAL A 73 10.22 -5.53 7.67
C VAL A 73 10.11 -4.03 7.95
N LEU A 74 9.58 -3.63 9.11
CA LEU A 74 9.44 -2.23 9.53
C LEU A 74 10.58 -1.78 10.47
N SER A 75 11.56 -2.63 10.74
CA SER A 75 12.65 -2.34 11.69
C SER A 75 13.71 -1.34 11.20
N GLY A 76 13.69 -0.96 9.91
CA GLY A 76 14.78 -0.22 9.26
C GLY A 76 16.02 -1.06 8.98
N LYS A 77 16.03 -2.35 9.33
CA LYS A 77 17.16 -3.28 9.13
C LYS A 77 16.94 -4.24 7.96
N ARG A 78 15.77 -4.21 7.34
CA ARG A 78 15.41 -5.05 6.20
C ARG A 78 15.14 -4.19 4.98
N ARG A 79 15.52 -4.71 3.80
CA ARG A 79 15.11 -4.17 2.52
C ARG A 79 13.85 -4.90 2.05
N VAL A 80 12.93 -4.17 1.44
CA VAL A 80 11.67 -4.71 0.95
C VAL A 80 11.41 -4.26 -0.47
N THR A 81 10.69 -5.07 -1.24
CA THR A 81 9.88 -4.56 -2.35
C THR A 81 8.45 -4.39 -1.87
N ILE A 82 7.74 -3.40 -2.40
CA ILE A 82 6.34 -3.14 -2.03
C ILE A 82 5.48 -3.47 -3.23
N VAL A 83 4.40 -4.23 -3.02
CA VAL A 83 3.45 -4.62 -4.07
C VAL A 83 2.05 -4.30 -3.58
N ARG A 84 1.20 -3.71 -4.42
CA ARG A 84 -0.21 -3.51 -4.08
C ARG A 84 -0.95 -4.85 -4.12
N VAL A 85 -1.80 -5.09 -3.13
CA VAL A 85 -2.64 -6.28 -3.09
C VAL A 85 -3.65 -6.22 -4.24
N GLY A 86 -3.71 -7.29 -5.04
CA GLY A 86 -4.56 -7.36 -6.23
C GLY A 86 -3.94 -6.79 -7.50
N ALA A 87 -2.73 -6.22 -7.45
CA ALA A 87 -1.97 -5.92 -8.66
C ALA A 87 -1.38 -7.21 -9.25
N PHE A 88 -1.42 -7.35 -10.58
CA PHE A 88 -0.79 -8.46 -11.29
C PHE A 88 0.65 -8.06 -11.64
N GLU A 89 1.62 -8.71 -11.01
CA GLU A 89 3.08 -8.62 -11.27
C GLU A 89 3.73 -7.22 -11.12
N SER A 90 2.98 -6.19 -10.75
CA SER A 90 3.48 -4.82 -10.65
C SER A 90 3.99 -4.47 -9.24
N GLY A 91 5.26 -4.05 -9.15
CA GLY A 91 5.89 -3.56 -7.93
C GLY A 91 5.93 -2.03 -7.86
N LEU A 92 6.09 -1.48 -6.67
CA LEU A 92 6.31 -0.06 -6.51
C LEU A 92 7.73 0.31 -6.94
N ALA A 93 7.85 1.35 -7.76
CA ALA A 93 9.12 1.96 -8.13
C ALA A 93 9.05 3.47 -7.96
N LEU A 94 10.10 4.04 -7.37
CA LEU A 94 10.32 5.47 -7.44
C LEU A 94 11.16 5.77 -8.70
N LEU A 95 10.51 6.32 -9.72
CA LEU A 95 11.11 6.59 -11.03
C LEU A 95 12.12 7.74 -10.96
N ASP A 96 13.07 7.78 -11.88
CA ASP A 96 14.09 8.83 -11.95
C ASP A 96 13.52 10.23 -12.25
N GLY A 97 12.38 10.28 -12.95
CA GLY A 97 11.55 11.48 -13.12
C GLY A 97 10.84 11.94 -11.84
N GLY A 98 11.06 11.22 -10.74
CA GLY A 98 10.80 11.65 -9.39
C GLY A 98 9.51 11.11 -8.81
N ARG A 99 8.58 10.50 -9.56
CA ARG A 99 7.28 10.04 -9.03
C ARG A 99 7.27 8.55 -8.70
N LEU A 100 6.57 8.18 -7.62
CA LEU A 100 6.28 6.79 -7.28
C LEU A 100 5.20 6.23 -8.22
N ALA A 101 5.42 5.05 -8.78
CA ALA A 101 4.52 4.36 -9.70
C ALA A 101 4.49 2.86 -9.44
N GLU A 102 3.48 2.18 -9.98
CA GLU A 102 3.51 0.73 -10.17
C GLU A 102 4.18 0.44 -11.51
N VAL A 103 5.11 -0.52 -11.53
CA VAL A 103 5.85 -0.94 -12.71
C VAL A 103 6.01 -2.45 -12.75
N ASP A 104 6.12 -2.99 -13.96
CA ASP A 104 6.32 -4.39 -14.30
C ASP A 104 7.77 -4.73 -14.69
N ASP A 105 8.61 -3.71 -14.89
CA ASP A 105 10.02 -3.80 -15.23
C ASP A 105 10.93 -3.52 -14.02
N ASP A 106 12.24 -3.40 -14.23
CA ASP A 106 13.26 -3.15 -13.20
C ASP A 106 13.66 -1.67 -13.07
N ARG A 107 12.89 -0.76 -13.68
CA ARG A 107 13.26 0.66 -13.74
C ARG A 107 13.07 1.37 -12.40
N GLY A 108 13.89 2.40 -12.20
CA GLY A 108 13.84 3.25 -11.01
C GLY A 108 14.26 2.53 -9.73
N ARG A 109 13.78 3.02 -8.60
CA ARG A 109 14.16 2.55 -7.26
C ARG A 109 13.04 1.71 -6.66
N GLN A 110 13.23 0.39 -6.67
CA GLN A 110 12.23 -0.60 -6.25
C GLN A 110 12.52 -1.26 -4.91
N VAL A 111 13.70 -0.98 -4.36
CA VAL A 111 14.14 -1.51 -3.07
C VAL A 111 13.95 -0.43 -2.02
N PHE A 112 13.10 -0.70 -1.03
CA PHE A 112 12.75 0.23 0.02
C PHE A 112 13.25 -0.23 1.39
N VAL A 113 13.53 0.71 2.28
CA VAL A 113 13.86 0.45 3.70
C VAL A 113 12.99 1.35 4.57
N PRO A 114 11.86 0.84 5.10
CA PRO A 114 11.05 1.55 6.08
C PRO A 114 11.85 1.72 7.36
N THR A 115 12.27 2.96 7.65
CA THR A 115 13.10 3.26 8.81
C THR A 115 12.24 3.94 9.88
N PRO A 116 12.05 3.32 11.06
CA PRO A 116 11.21 3.88 12.09
C PRO A 116 11.79 5.18 12.64
N LEU A 117 10.88 6.10 12.95
CA LEU A 117 11.12 7.34 13.68
C LEU A 117 10.59 7.19 15.11
N ARG A 118 10.99 8.10 16.00
CA ARG A 118 10.59 8.04 17.42
C ARG A 118 9.07 8.20 17.65
N SER A 119 8.34 8.75 16.69
CA SER A 119 6.90 8.99 16.72
C SER A 119 6.04 7.80 16.26
N GLY A 120 6.63 6.66 15.90
CA GLY A 120 5.92 5.55 15.25
C GLY A 120 5.68 5.76 13.75
N GLU A 121 6.14 6.89 13.21
CA GLU A 121 6.20 7.16 11.77
C GLU A 121 7.47 6.55 11.15
N PHE A 122 7.56 6.58 9.82
CA PHE A 122 8.64 5.99 9.05
C PHE A 122 9.18 6.96 8.01
N LEU A 123 10.50 6.98 7.84
CA LEU A 123 11.11 7.39 6.58
C LEU A 123 11.17 6.18 5.65
N ILE A 124 10.61 6.30 4.45
CA ILE A 124 10.71 5.25 3.43
C ILE A 124 11.87 5.61 2.49
N LYS A 125 13.02 4.95 2.68
CA LYS A 125 14.21 5.15 1.86
C LYS A 125 14.15 4.27 0.62
N ALA A 126 14.37 4.82 -0.56
CA ALA A 126 14.36 4.14 -1.84
C ALA A 126 15.77 4.04 -2.44
N TYR A 127 16.14 2.83 -2.85
CA TYR A 127 17.41 2.48 -3.47
C TYR A 127 17.16 1.87 -4.86
N TYR A 128 18.15 1.99 -5.74
CA TYR A 128 18.16 1.20 -6.98
C TYR A 128 18.28 -0.30 -6.67
N GLY A 129 18.07 -1.12 -7.70
CA GLY A 129 18.21 -2.58 -7.65
C GLY A 129 19.41 -3.04 -6.81
N GLY A 130 19.19 -4.06 -5.98
CA GLY A 130 20.19 -4.60 -5.06
C GLY A 130 20.45 -3.77 -3.79
N GLY A 131 19.87 -2.57 -3.65
CA GLY A 131 20.02 -1.75 -2.44
C GLY A 131 21.33 -0.94 -2.42
N THR A 132 21.85 -0.55 -3.58
CA THR A 132 23.11 0.19 -3.68
C THR A 132 22.90 1.71 -3.75
N GLY A 133 23.97 2.47 -3.50
CA GLY A 133 24.01 3.93 -3.64
C GLY A 133 23.36 4.71 -2.49
N GLN A 134 23.36 6.05 -2.64
CA GLN A 134 22.70 6.94 -1.69
C GLN A 134 21.17 6.82 -1.86
N PRO A 135 20.41 6.57 -0.77
CA PRO A 135 18.97 6.55 -0.85
C PRO A 135 18.41 7.96 -1.04
N VAL A 136 17.28 8.02 -1.71
CA VAL A 136 16.33 9.13 -1.61
C VAL A 136 15.17 8.69 -0.73
N CYS A 137 14.50 9.63 -0.07
CA CYS A 137 13.31 9.32 0.71
C CYS A 137 12.05 9.69 -0.06
N TRP A 138 10.99 8.93 0.20
CA TRP A 138 9.65 9.32 -0.22
C TRP A 138 9.28 10.67 0.41
N GLN A 139 8.68 11.53 -0.39
CA GLN A 139 8.15 12.83 0.02
C GLN A 139 6.81 13.04 -0.65
N VAL A 140 5.77 13.32 0.12
CA VAL A 140 4.48 13.74 -0.42
C VAL A 140 4.62 15.09 -1.08
N ARG A 141 4.02 15.23 -2.27
CA ARG A 141 3.94 16.49 -2.98
C ARG A 141 2.51 16.84 -3.34
N ASN A 142 2.14 18.06 -2.98
CA ASN A 142 0.92 18.71 -3.43
C ASN A 142 1.24 19.53 -4.70
N PRO A 143 0.76 19.10 -5.88
CA PRO A 143 0.91 19.87 -7.11
C PRO A 143 0.03 21.13 -7.21
N GLY A 144 -0.94 21.30 -6.31
CA GLY A 144 -1.97 22.35 -6.41
C GLY A 144 -3.01 22.06 -7.48
N ASN A 145 -3.87 23.04 -7.78
CA ASN A 145 -4.84 23.01 -8.89
C ASN A 145 -5.74 21.76 -8.92
N SER A 146 -6.23 21.34 -7.75
CA SER A 146 -7.11 20.17 -7.58
C SER A 146 -6.53 18.84 -8.07
N ARG A 147 -5.21 18.79 -8.34
CA ARG A 147 -4.53 17.55 -8.69
C ARG A 147 -4.25 16.74 -7.42
N PRO A 148 -4.31 15.41 -7.50
CA PRO A 148 -4.10 14.55 -6.34
C PRO A 148 -2.66 14.67 -5.81
N LEU A 149 -2.50 14.43 -4.52
CA LEU A 149 -1.19 14.32 -3.91
C LEU A 149 -0.46 13.12 -4.50
N PHE A 150 0.86 13.19 -4.62
CA PHE A 150 1.66 12.06 -5.08
C PHE A 150 2.96 11.96 -4.29
N VAL A 151 3.55 10.77 -4.26
CA VAL A 151 4.87 10.57 -3.67
C VAL A 151 5.94 10.86 -4.71
N ARG A 152 6.97 11.60 -4.28
CA ARG A 152 8.19 11.80 -5.03
C ARG A 152 9.47 11.47 -4.26
N GLY A 153 10.59 11.43 -4.96
CA GLY A 153 11.93 11.31 -4.36
C GLY A 153 12.47 12.64 -3.88
N ALA A 154 13.06 12.66 -2.68
CA ALA A 154 13.76 13.81 -2.13
C ALA A 154 14.97 13.38 -1.27
N ALA A 155 15.85 14.32 -0.94
CA ALA A 155 16.86 14.09 0.08
C ALA A 155 16.19 13.76 1.43
N CYS A 156 16.70 12.74 2.12
CA CYS A 156 16.12 12.24 3.36
C CYS A 156 16.22 13.26 4.51
N ARG A 157 15.08 13.64 5.08
CA ARG A 157 14.94 14.58 6.20
C ARG A 157 13.90 14.04 7.19
N ALA A 158 14.37 13.55 8.34
CA ALA A 158 13.49 12.94 9.36
C ALA A 158 12.58 13.98 10.04
N ASP A 159 12.95 15.25 9.98
CA ASP A 159 12.21 16.39 10.48
C ASP A 159 11.13 16.89 9.51
N ASP A 160 11.21 16.54 8.22
CA ASP A 160 10.24 16.97 7.20
C ASP A 160 8.95 16.15 7.28
N PRO A 161 7.81 16.74 7.67
CA PRO A 161 6.55 16.02 7.82
C PRO A 161 6.01 15.47 6.50
N ALA A 162 6.43 15.99 5.34
CA ALA A 162 6.07 15.42 4.06
C ALA A 162 6.79 14.09 3.78
N GLN A 163 7.81 13.72 4.56
CA GLN A 163 8.54 12.45 4.45
C GLN A 163 8.19 11.44 5.54
N ARG A 164 7.32 11.80 6.50
CA ARG A 164 6.94 10.95 7.61
C ARG A 164 5.68 10.17 7.25
N PHE A 165 5.83 8.88 7.01
CA PHE A 165 4.71 8.02 6.66
C PHE A 165 4.28 7.19 7.85
N VAL A 166 2.99 6.89 7.95
CA VAL A 166 2.49 5.84 8.83
C VAL A 166 2.33 4.58 7.98
N ILE A 167 2.79 3.46 8.52
CA ILE A 167 2.60 2.12 7.95
C ILE A 167 1.86 1.32 9.00
N ALA A 168 0.58 1.05 8.75
CA ALA A 168 -0.31 0.40 9.70
C ALA A 168 -0.89 -0.88 9.09
N PRO A 169 -1.19 -1.92 9.89
CA PRO A 169 -1.93 -3.07 9.41
C PRO A 169 -3.25 -2.66 8.74
N ALA A 170 -3.58 -3.27 7.61
CA ALA A 170 -4.85 -3.06 6.94
C ALA A 170 -5.98 -3.74 7.72
N PRO A 171 -6.99 -3.00 8.23
CA PRO A 171 -8.00 -3.57 9.14
C PRO A 171 -8.83 -4.72 8.53
N ALA A 172 -9.11 -4.64 7.23
CA ALA A 172 -9.82 -5.67 6.47
C ALA A 172 -8.88 -6.50 5.56
N GLY A 173 -7.56 -6.35 5.74
CA GLY A 173 -6.55 -7.02 4.92
C GLY A 173 -6.14 -8.37 5.47
N GLY A 174 -5.42 -9.13 4.64
CA GLY A 174 -4.76 -10.35 5.07
C GLY A 174 -3.57 -10.10 6.02
N PRO A 175 -2.97 -11.16 6.56
CA PRO A 175 -1.73 -11.04 7.34
C PRO A 175 -0.65 -10.29 6.55
N ARG A 176 0.00 -9.32 7.19
CA ARG A 176 1.10 -8.50 6.62
C ARG A 176 0.68 -7.66 5.40
N GLU A 177 -0.57 -7.26 5.36
CA GLU A 177 -1.05 -6.21 4.47
C GLU A 177 -1.10 -4.88 5.22
N TYR A 178 -0.62 -3.82 4.58
CA TYR A 178 -0.51 -2.51 5.21
C TYR A 178 -1.20 -1.42 4.41
N LEU A 179 -1.66 -0.43 5.16
CA LEU A 179 -1.97 0.89 4.65
C LEU A 179 -0.72 1.76 4.81
N ILE A 180 -0.45 2.57 3.80
CA ILE A 180 0.62 3.57 3.84
C ILE A 180 -0.06 4.93 3.76
N SER A 181 0.18 5.79 4.74
CA SER A 181 -0.40 7.14 4.76
C SER A 181 0.64 8.19 5.12
N ASN A 182 0.34 9.44 4.79
CA ASN A 182 1.03 10.61 5.30
C ASN A 182 -0.05 11.56 5.82
N ARG A 183 -0.05 11.83 7.13
CA ARG A 183 -1.13 12.55 7.81
C ARG A 183 -2.47 11.84 7.53
N TRP A 184 -3.42 12.54 6.92
CA TRP A 184 -4.78 12.06 6.67
C TRP A 184 -4.98 11.45 5.28
N ALA A 185 -3.93 11.43 4.45
CA ALA A 185 -4.00 10.95 3.09
C ALA A 185 -3.39 9.55 2.96
N TYR A 186 -4.10 8.63 2.32
CA TYR A 186 -3.70 7.24 2.13
C TYR A 186 -3.20 7.01 0.71
N LEU A 187 -2.10 6.28 0.59
CA LEU A 187 -1.59 5.81 -0.69
C LEU A 187 -2.61 4.84 -1.31
N ARG A 188 -2.99 5.11 -2.55
CA ARG A 188 -3.90 4.27 -3.31
C ARG A 188 -3.59 4.35 -4.79
N ASP A 189 -4.11 3.36 -5.52
CA ASP A 189 -4.17 3.43 -6.97
C ASP A 189 -5.41 4.22 -7.44
N SER A 190 -5.27 4.85 -8.59
CA SER A 190 -6.30 5.60 -9.29
C SER A 190 -6.20 5.31 -10.77
N ALA A 191 -7.28 4.82 -11.39
CA ALA A 191 -7.32 4.53 -12.82
C ALA A 191 -6.92 5.74 -13.71
N ARG A 192 -7.13 6.98 -13.22
CA ARG A 192 -6.81 8.20 -13.97
C ARG A 192 -5.42 8.76 -13.69
N SER A 193 -4.90 8.53 -12.48
CA SER A 193 -3.68 9.20 -12.02
C SER A 193 -2.56 8.23 -11.62
N GLY A 194 -2.79 6.93 -11.65
CA GLY A 194 -1.92 5.93 -11.02
C GLY A 194 -1.83 6.14 -9.52
N LEU A 195 -0.66 5.87 -8.92
CA LEU A 195 -0.45 6.00 -7.48
C LEU A 195 -0.54 7.44 -6.99
N ILE A 196 -1.46 7.67 -6.06
CA ILE A 196 -1.72 8.96 -5.43
C ILE A 196 -1.87 8.79 -3.93
N LEU A 197 -1.78 9.90 -3.18
CA LEU A 197 -2.36 9.96 -1.84
C LEU A 197 -3.68 10.71 -1.90
N GLU A 198 -4.70 10.17 -1.23
CA GLU A 198 -6.02 10.76 -1.16
C GLU A 198 -6.50 10.84 0.29
N GLU A 199 -7.10 11.97 0.66
CA GLU A 199 -7.78 12.15 1.93
C GLU A 199 -9.15 11.49 1.85
N LEU A 200 -9.41 10.54 2.74
CA LEU A 200 -10.61 9.69 2.65
C LEU A 200 -11.75 10.15 3.57
N GLY A 201 -11.48 11.08 4.50
CA GLY A 201 -12.44 11.40 5.55
C GLY A 201 -12.82 10.14 6.33
N ASP A 202 -14.12 9.85 6.37
CA ASP A 202 -14.67 8.65 7.03
C ASP A 202 -14.74 7.41 6.11
N ALA A 203 -14.37 7.55 4.83
CA ALA A 203 -14.37 6.42 3.91
C ALA A 203 -13.21 5.45 4.21
N PRO A 204 -13.43 4.13 4.12
CA PRO A 204 -12.37 3.16 4.36
C PRO A 204 -11.29 3.23 3.25
N PRO A 205 -10.01 2.99 3.59
CA PRO A 205 -8.95 2.81 2.60
C PRO A 205 -9.20 1.65 1.65
N VAL A 206 -9.01 1.90 0.35
CA VAL A 206 -9.34 0.95 -0.73
C VAL A 206 -8.12 0.24 -1.34
N SER A 207 -6.91 0.53 -0.87
CA SER A 207 -5.68 -0.12 -1.34
C SER A 207 -4.81 -0.51 -0.16
N SER A 208 -4.35 -1.76 -0.16
CA SER A 208 -3.37 -2.27 0.78
C SER A 208 -2.13 -2.77 0.04
N PHE A 209 -1.02 -2.86 0.76
CA PHE A 209 0.30 -3.18 0.21
C PHE A 209 0.96 -4.31 1.00
N ARG A 210 1.68 -5.18 0.30
CA ARG A 210 2.52 -6.22 0.88
C ARG A 210 3.98 -5.82 0.79
N PHE A 211 4.72 -6.13 1.85
CA PHE A 211 6.14 -5.83 1.96
C PHE A 211 6.89 -7.15 1.86
N ASN A 212 7.51 -7.40 0.71
CA ASN A 212 8.28 -8.61 0.51
C ASN A 212 9.72 -8.36 0.96
N ASP A 213 10.15 -9.07 1.99
CA ASP A 213 11.51 -8.99 2.50
C ASP A 213 12.50 -9.54 1.46
N THR A 214 13.47 -8.71 1.07
CA THR A 214 14.52 -9.07 0.11
C THR A 214 15.89 -9.21 0.78
N GLY A 215 15.99 -9.07 2.11
CA GLY A 215 17.21 -9.27 2.88
C GLY A 215 17.62 -8.09 3.76
N PRO A 216 18.88 -8.04 4.22
CA PRO A 216 19.38 -6.96 5.08
C PRO A 216 19.42 -5.60 4.38
N ALA A 217 19.09 -4.53 5.12
CA ALA A 217 19.24 -3.17 4.64
C ALA A 217 20.73 -2.79 4.48
N PRO A 218 21.05 -1.87 3.54
CA PRO A 218 22.42 -1.38 3.37
C PRO A 218 22.95 -0.74 4.65
N ARG A 219 24.18 -1.08 5.02
CA ARG A 219 24.86 -0.44 6.16
C ARG A 219 25.23 0.99 5.78
N ARG A 220 24.85 1.95 6.63
CA ARG A 220 25.37 3.31 6.52
C ARG A 220 26.85 3.28 6.91
N LYS A 221 27.71 3.72 6.00
CA LYS A 221 29.11 4.01 6.32
C LYS A 221 29.21 5.40 6.94
#